data_AF-A0A5Q4F2Q9-F1
#
_entry.id   AF-A0A5Q4F2Q9-F1
#
_cell.length_a   1.000
_cell.length_b   1.000
_cell.length_c   1.000
_cell.angle_alpha   90.00
_cell.angle_beta   90.00
_cell.angle_gamma   90.00
#
_symmetry.space_group_name_H-M   'P 1'
#
loop_
_entity.id
_entity.type
_entity.pdbx_description
1 polymer ?
#
loop_
_entity_poly.entity_id
_entity_poly.type
_entity_poly.pdbx_seq_one_letter_code
_entity_poly.pdbx_strand_id
1 'polypeptide(L)'
;MGARPGAQAPRRARGRRENQRLRTRKDLLEAAARLLDAGHVPGMDEIAEAALVSRATAYRYFPSLEALLLEAPLQAEAPDPEALFAGDDGSDPEARIDRAVDALQRMAYANAPQLRLMLSHSLARPGQAGGPRRQNRRTQLIETALEPIRPQLAPAEYRRLCRALALLIGTEAMIVCQDVLQIDERAAREASRWAARALVREALAKRRPTSSPTACRS
;
A
#
# COMPACT_ATOMS: atom_id res chain seq x y z
N MET A 1 -22.76 39.07 18.97
CA MET A 1 -22.57 37.61 19.18
C MET A 1 -21.78 37.06 18.01
N GLY A 2 -20.43 37.16 18.08
CA GLY A 2 -19.54 36.79 16.97
C GLY A 2 -19.12 35.33 17.05
N ALA A 3 -19.47 34.54 16.04
CA ALA A 3 -19.05 33.15 15.91
C ALA A 3 -17.53 33.09 15.65
N ARG A 4 -16.80 32.35 16.48
CA ARG A 4 -15.37 32.05 16.29
C ARG A 4 -15.22 31.00 15.17
N PRO A 5 -14.42 31.24 14.13
CA PRO A 5 -14.07 30.19 13.19
C PRO A 5 -13.09 29.21 13.85
N GLY A 6 -13.50 27.94 13.95
CA GLY A 6 -12.67 26.86 14.45
C GLY A 6 -11.40 26.70 13.60
N ALA A 7 -10.25 26.81 14.26
CA ALA A 7 -8.94 26.64 13.65
C ALA A 7 -8.78 25.22 13.08
N GLN A 8 -8.91 25.08 11.77
CA GLN A 8 -8.44 23.88 11.07
C GLN A 8 -6.92 23.86 11.13
N ALA A 9 -6.35 22.96 11.93
CA ALA A 9 -4.92 22.68 11.89
C ALA A 9 -4.49 22.35 10.45
N PRO A 10 -3.36 22.88 9.96
CA PRO A 10 -3.03 22.82 8.54
C PRO A 10 -2.85 21.37 8.08
N ARG A 11 -3.59 20.97 7.03
CA ARG A 11 -3.58 19.61 6.43
C ARG A 11 -2.17 19.05 6.17
N ARG A 12 -1.19 19.93 5.93
CA ARG A 12 0.24 19.61 5.79
C ARG A 12 0.87 19.01 7.06
N ALA A 13 0.51 19.51 8.24
CA ALA A 13 1.01 18.99 9.52
C ALA A 13 0.40 17.61 9.88
N ARG A 14 -0.83 17.33 9.43
CA ARG A 14 -1.47 16.01 9.57
C ARG A 14 -0.76 14.96 8.71
N GLY A 15 -0.47 15.29 7.45
CA GLY A 15 0.26 14.39 6.54
C GLY A 15 1.69 14.08 7.00
N ARG A 16 2.43 15.05 7.55
CA ARG A 16 3.78 14.79 8.10
C ARG A 16 3.75 13.82 9.29
N ARG A 17 2.78 13.98 10.19
CA ARG A 17 2.61 13.07 11.35
C ARG A 17 2.21 11.66 10.93
N GLU A 18 1.38 11.53 9.90
CA GLU A 18 0.98 10.25 9.33
C GLU A 18 2.14 9.54 8.63
N ASN A 19 2.95 10.27 7.86
CA ASN A 19 4.17 9.72 7.23
C ASN A 19 5.21 9.29 8.26
N GLN A 20 5.46 10.10 9.30
CA GLN A 20 6.37 9.72 10.37
C GLN A 20 5.90 8.45 11.09
N ARG A 21 4.57 8.32 11.25
CA ARG A 21 3.95 7.14 11.86
C ARG A 21 4.15 5.88 11.03
N LEU A 22 3.92 5.96 9.72
CA LEU A 22 4.16 4.85 8.79
C LEU A 22 5.62 4.41 8.77
N ARG A 23 6.56 5.36 8.88
CA ARG A 23 8.00 5.09 8.98
C ARG A 23 8.33 4.33 10.26
N THR A 24 7.96 4.83 11.43
CA THR A 24 8.26 4.12 12.69
C THR A 24 7.64 2.72 12.74
N ARG A 25 6.43 2.53 12.17
CA ARG A 25 5.84 1.19 12.05
C ARG A 25 6.68 0.28 11.15
N LYS A 26 7.15 0.79 10.01
CA LYS A 26 8.04 0.07 9.08
C LYS A 26 9.36 -0.30 9.77
N ASP A 27 9.99 0.64 10.47
CA ASP A 27 11.27 0.41 11.16
C ASP A 27 11.17 -0.72 12.20
N LEU A 28 10.07 -0.78 12.96
CA LEU A 28 9.78 -1.87 13.90
C LEU A 28 9.61 -3.23 13.21
N LEU A 29 8.95 -3.27 12.05
CA LEU A 29 8.78 -4.51 11.27
C LEU A 29 10.11 -4.99 10.68
N GLU A 30 10.92 -4.07 10.16
CA GLU A 30 12.24 -4.39 9.61
C GLU A 30 13.20 -4.86 10.70
N ALA A 31 13.18 -4.22 11.88
CA ALA A 31 13.98 -4.67 13.02
C ALA A 31 13.61 -6.09 13.45
N ALA A 32 12.32 -6.39 13.58
CA ALA A 32 11.88 -7.73 13.94
C ALA A 32 12.19 -8.77 12.85
N ALA A 33 12.03 -8.44 11.58
CA ALA A 33 12.39 -9.34 10.48
C ALA A 33 13.88 -9.70 10.53
N ARG A 34 14.78 -8.71 10.69
CA ARG A 34 16.23 -8.96 10.81
C ARG A 34 16.58 -9.87 11.99
N LEU A 35 15.90 -9.71 13.13
CA LEU A 35 16.14 -10.52 14.32
C LEU A 35 15.65 -11.97 14.12
N LEU A 36 14.50 -12.15 13.46
CA LEU A 36 13.99 -13.47 13.08
C LEU A 36 14.91 -14.19 12.10
N ASP A 37 15.44 -13.48 11.10
CA ASP A 37 16.38 -14.03 10.12
C ASP A 37 17.71 -14.48 10.77
N ALA A 38 18.08 -13.90 11.92
CA ALA A 38 19.21 -14.33 12.71
C ALA A 38 18.94 -15.60 13.55
N GLY A 39 17.75 -16.21 13.43
CA GLY A 39 17.37 -17.46 14.11
C GLY A 39 16.91 -17.28 15.56
N HIS A 40 16.70 -16.04 16.02
CA HIS A 40 16.24 -15.72 17.36
C HIS A 40 14.79 -15.23 17.31
N VAL A 41 13.94 -15.61 18.27
CA VAL A 41 12.59 -15.05 18.40
C VAL A 41 12.67 -13.87 19.35
N PRO A 42 12.64 -12.61 18.84
CA PRO A 42 12.93 -11.46 19.67
C PRO A 42 11.74 -11.09 20.56
N GLY A 43 12.05 -10.55 21.74
CA GLY A 43 11.10 -9.86 22.59
C GLY A 43 10.78 -8.44 22.09
N MET A 44 9.71 -7.85 22.64
CA MET A 44 9.28 -6.50 22.26
C MET A 44 10.34 -5.41 22.58
N ASP A 45 11.15 -5.62 23.63
CA ASP A 45 12.21 -4.69 24.02
C ASP A 45 13.36 -4.71 23.03
N GLU A 46 13.82 -5.91 22.64
CA GLU A 46 14.89 -6.10 21.67
C GLU A 46 14.51 -5.48 20.32
N ILE A 47 13.24 -5.66 19.88
CA ILE A 47 12.73 -5.04 18.66
C ILE A 47 12.73 -3.51 18.78
N ALA A 48 12.27 -2.97 19.92
CA ALA A 48 12.21 -1.53 20.13
C ALA A 48 13.62 -0.89 20.12
N GLU A 49 14.58 -1.54 20.78
CA GLU A 49 15.98 -1.15 20.80
C GLU A 49 16.59 -1.19 19.39
N ALA A 50 16.42 -2.30 18.67
CA ALA A 50 16.91 -2.45 17.30
C ALA A 50 16.26 -1.46 16.30
N ALA A 51 15.05 -0.97 16.60
CA ALA A 51 14.35 0.06 15.84
C ALA A 51 14.61 1.50 16.34
N LEU A 52 15.49 1.68 17.35
CA LEU A 52 15.84 2.97 17.95
C LEU A 52 14.63 3.76 18.49
N VAL A 53 13.67 3.05 19.11
CA VAL A 53 12.49 3.65 19.75
C VAL A 53 12.30 3.14 21.16
N SER A 54 11.55 3.89 21.98
CA SER A 54 11.20 3.40 23.33
C SER A 54 10.21 2.23 23.28
N ARG A 55 10.28 1.35 24.29
CA ARG A 55 9.28 0.27 24.51
C ARG A 55 7.84 0.80 24.42
N ALA A 56 7.54 1.91 25.11
CA ALA A 56 6.21 2.53 25.08
C ALA A 56 5.81 3.00 23.67
N THR A 57 6.77 3.46 22.86
CA THR A 57 6.52 3.80 21.45
C THR A 57 6.18 2.56 20.65
N ALA A 58 6.91 1.46 20.82
CA ALA A 58 6.66 0.21 20.13
C ALA A 58 5.24 -0.33 20.43
N TYR A 59 4.81 -0.36 21.71
CA TYR A 59 3.46 -0.79 22.09
C TYR A 59 2.33 0.09 21.53
N ARG A 60 2.61 1.38 21.24
CA ARG A 60 1.66 2.26 20.56
C ARG A 60 1.41 1.87 19.11
N TYR A 61 2.36 1.22 18.45
CA TYR A 61 2.25 0.74 17.07
C TYR A 61 1.82 -0.73 17.00
N PHE A 62 2.42 -1.55 17.84
CA PHE A 62 2.16 -2.98 17.93
C PHE A 62 1.74 -3.31 19.36
N PRO A 63 0.44 -3.42 19.61
CA PRO A 63 -0.08 -3.64 20.96
C PRO A 63 0.24 -5.04 21.53
N SER A 64 0.74 -5.98 20.71
CA SER A 64 1.28 -7.25 21.17
C SER A 64 2.47 -7.67 20.30
N LEU A 65 3.37 -8.46 20.88
CA LEU A 65 4.50 -9.07 20.16
C LEU A 65 3.99 -9.97 19.02
N GLU A 66 2.96 -10.78 19.28
CA GLU A 66 2.32 -11.63 18.28
C GLU A 66 1.87 -10.84 17.04
N ALA A 67 1.21 -9.69 17.22
CA ALA A 67 0.75 -8.87 16.10
C ALA A 67 1.92 -8.33 15.26
N LEU A 68 3.06 -8.07 15.90
CA LEU A 68 4.28 -7.62 15.24
C LEU A 68 4.91 -8.78 14.46
N LEU A 69 5.10 -9.92 15.10
CA LEU A 69 5.73 -11.11 14.50
C LEU A 69 4.88 -11.70 13.35
N LEU A 70 3.56 -11.55 13.38
CA LEU A 70 2.69 -11.91 12.24
C LEU A 70 2.92 -11.00 11.02
N GLU A 71 3.25 -9.73 11.21
CA GLU A 71 3.46 -8.77 10.12
C GLU A 71 4.91 -8.67 9.65
N ALA A 72 5.90 -8.99 10.49
CA ALA A 72 7.31 -8.77 10.18
C ALA A 72 7.84 -9.57 8.98
N PRO A 73 7.59 -10.89 8.85
CA PRO A 73 8.06 -11.66 7.69
C PRO A 73 7.49 -11.12 6.37
N LEU A 74 6.21 -10.71 6.37
CA LEU A 74 5.56 -10.08 5.21
C LEU A 74 6.21 -8.75 4.79
N GLN A 75 6.93 -8.09 5.70
CA GLN A 75 7.69 -6.89 5.36
C GLN A 75 8.99 -7.22 4.63
N ALA A 76 9.68 -8.28 5.02
CA ALA A 76 10.90 -8.74 4.35
C ALA A 76 10.62 -9.27 2.95
N GLU A 77 9.48 -9.95 2.77
CA GLU A 77 9.08 -10.51 1.47
C GLU A 77 8.41 -9.50 0.53
N ALA A 78 8.19 -8.26 0.99
CA ALA A 78 7.58 -7.23 0.17
C ALA A 78 8.48 -6.92 -1.05
N PRO A 79 7.92 -6.80 -2.28
CA PRO A 79 8.70 -6.45 -3.45
C PRO A 79 9.39 -5.10 -3.25
N ASP A 80 10.70 -5.04 -3.48
CA ASP A 80 11.45 -3.78 -3.48
C ASP A 80 11.13 -2.98 -4.76
N PRO A 81 10.54 -1.77 -4.65
CA PRO A 81 10.21 -0.96 -5.82
C PRO A 81 11.43 -0.57 -6.66
N GLU A 82 12.59 -0.32 -6.04
CA GLU A 82 13.77 0.11 -6.76
C GLU A 82 14.32 -1.04 -7.62
N ALA A 83 14.48 -2.23 -7.03
CA ALA A 83 14.85 -3.42 -7.78
C ALA A 83 13.82 -3.80 -8.86
N LEU A 84 12.51 -3.73 -8.58
CA LEU A 84 11.47 -4.17 -9.53
C LEU A 84 11.43 -3.31 -10.81
N PHE A 85 11.78 -2.03 -10.69
CA PHE A 85 11.74 -1.07 -11.80
C PHE A 85 13.14 -0.64 -12.27
N ALA A 86 14.20 -1.31 -11.81
CA ALA A 86 15.57 -1.05 -12.25
C ALA A 86 15.70 -1.22 -13.77
N GLY A 87 16.35 -0.25 -14.43
CA GLY A 87 16.57 -0.25 -15.87
C GLY A 87 15.33 0.04 -16.73
N ASP A 88 14.18 0.35 -16.12
CA ASP A 88 12.99 0.74 -16.86
C ASP A 88 13.03 2.22 -17.28
N ASP A 89 12.70 2.50 -18.54
CA ASP A 89 12.72 3.84 -19.12
C ASP A 89 11.43 4.66 -18.89
N GLY A 90 10.41 4.06 -18.28
CA GLY A 90 9.14 4.69 -17.99
C GLY A 90 8.19 4.84 -19.19
N SER A 91 8.52 4.23 -20.34
CA SER A 91 7.79 4.43 -21.59
C SER A 91 6.41 3.76 -21.63
N ASP A 92 6.22 2.65 -20.91
CA ASP A 92 4.97 1.90 -20.85
C ASP A 92 4.38 1.84 -19.42
N PRO A 93 3.46 2.77 -19.08
CA PRO A 93 2.79 2.79 -17.78
C PRO A 93 1.92 1.55 -17.51
N GLU A 94 1.38 0.93 -18.56
CA GLU A 94 0.56 -0.29 -18.43
C GLU A 94 1.44 -1.50 -18.08
N ALA A 95 2.59 -1.67 -18.76
CA ALA A 95 3.54 -2.72 -18.41
C ALA A 95 4.16 -2.52 -17.02
N ARG A 96 4.39 -1.26 -16.60
CA ARG A 96 4.85 -0.96 -15.23
C ARG A 96 3.83 -1.36 -14.18
N ILE A 97 2.55 -1.04 -14.37
CA ILE A 97 1.53 -1.45 -13.39
C ILE A 97 1.31 -2.97 -13.40
N ASP A 98 1.42 -3.63 -14.55
CA ASP A 98 1.33 -5.09 -14.64
C ASP A 98 2.42 -5.77 -13.80
N ARG A 99 3.67 -5.27 -13.86
CA ARG A 99 4.76 -5.78 -12.99
C ARG A 99 4.47 -5.60 -11.50
N ALA A 100 3.90 -4.46 -11.09
CA ALA A 100 3.53 -4.23 -9.70
C ALA A 100 2.40 -5.18 -9.24
N VAL A 101 1.37 -5.37 -10.08
CA VAL A 101 0.28 -6.33 -9.84
C VAL A 101 0.84 -7.72 -9.66
N ASP A 102 1.66 -8.17 -10.59
CA ASP A 102 2.23 -9.50 -10.60
C ASP A 102 3.14 -9.75 -9.38
N ALA A 103 3.99 -8.77 -9.01
CA ALA A 103 4.87 -8.89 -7.86
C ALA A 103 4.09 -8.97 -6.53
N LEU A 104 3.10 -8.10 -6.33
CA LEU A 104 2.29 -8.08 -5.12
C LEU A 104 1.40 -9.32 -5.01
N GLN A 105 0.83 -9.79 -6.12
CA GLN A 105 0.00 -11.00 -6.09
C GLN A 105 0.84 -12.25 -5.86
N ARG A 106 2.00 -12.40 -6.51
CA ARG A 106 2.92 -13.52 -6.20
C ARG A 106 3.27 -13.57 -4.71
N MET A 107 3.65 -12.42 -4.14
CA MET A 107 3.91 -12.31 -2.70
C MET A 107 2.68 -12.68 -1.87
N ALA A 108 1.49 -12.22 -2.26
CA ALA A 108 0.27 -12.52 -1.55
C ALA A 108 -0.10 -14.02 -1.57
N TYR A 109 -0.05 -14.66 -2.74
CA TYR A 109 -0.38 -16.08 -2.88
C TYR A 109 0.65 -16.98 -2.19
N ALA A 110 1.94 -16.64 -2.25
CA ALA A 110 3.00 -17.36 -1.50
C ALA A 110 2.78 -17.29 0.03
N ASN A 111 2.19 -16.21 0.52
CA ASN A 111 1.97 -15.93 1.94
C ASN A 111 0.51 -16.02 2.39
N ALA A 112 -0.35 -16.69 1.62
CA ALA A 112 -1.79 -16.62 1.82
C ALA A 112 -2.25 -17.02 3.24
N PRO A 113 -1.71 -18.08 3.90
CA PRO A 113 -2.08 -18.43 5.28
C PRO A 113 -1.73 -17.31 6.28
N GLN A 114 -0.53 -16.75 6.19
CA GLN A 114 -0.06 -15.69 7.08
C GLN A 114 -0.84 -14.39 6.87
N LEU A 115 -1.14 -14.03 5.62
CA LEU A 115 -1.97 -12.87 5.30
C LEU A 115 -3.40 -13.00 5.82
N ARG A 116 -3.97 -14.21 5.80
CA ARG A 116 -5.27 -14.50 6.41
C ARG A 116 -5.24 -14.33 7.93
N LEU A 117 -4.22 -14.87 8.60
CA LEU A 117 -4.03 -14.72 10.05
C LEU A 117 -3.83 -13.25 10.46
N MET A 118 -3.00 -12.51 9.71
CA MET A 118 -2.83 -11.06 9.90
C MET A 118 -4.18 -10.33 9.74
N LEU A 119 -4.95 -10.66 8.70
CA LEU A 119 -6.25 -10.03 8.48
C LEU A 119 -7.24 -10.34 9.61
N SER A 120 -7.38 -11.61 10.02
CA SER A 120 -8.29 -12.01 11.10
C SER A 120 -7.94 -11.30 12.41
N HIS A 121 -6.66 -11.26 12.76
CA HIS A 121 -6.17 -10.53 13.93
C HIS A 121 -6.47 -9.02 13.83
N SER A 122 -6.33 -8.42 12.64
CA SER A 122 -6.61 -7.00 12.43
C SER A 122 -8.10 -6.65 12.52
N LEU A 123 -8.99 -7.58 12.17
CA LEU A 123 -10.45 -7.43 12.18
C LEU A 123 -11.05 -7.65 13.58
N ALA A 124 -10.52 -8.61 14.34
CA ALA A 124 -11.03 -8.96 15.67
C ALA A 124 -10.88 -7.85 16.72
N ARG A 125 -10.15 -6.76 16.42
CA ARG A 125 -9.79 -5.72 17.40
C ARG A 125 -10.71 -4.51 17.28
N PRO A 126 -11.31 -4.01 18.39
CA PRO A 126 -12.00 -2.72 18.37
C PRO A 126 -11.04 -1.59 17.99
N GLY A 127 -11.55 -0.56 17.29
CA GLY A 127 -10.73 0.51 16.73
C GLY A 127 -9.86 1.20 17.77
N GLN A 128 -8.53 1.05 17.66
CA GLN A 128 -7.58 1.79 18.48
C GLN A 128 -7.27 3.15 17.85
N ALA A 129 -7.23 4.20 18.67
CA ALA A 129 -6.73 5.52 18.31
C ALA A 129 -5.20 5.44 18.09
N GLY A 130 -4.78 4.87 16.96
CA GLY A 130 -3.46 4.21 16.91
C GLY A 130 -2.75 4.13 15.56
N GLY A 131 -3.40 4.52 14.46
CA GLY A 131 -2.79 4.52 13.12
C GLY A 131 -3.34 3.42 12.23
N PRO A 132 -2.70 3.13 11.08
CA PRO A 132 -3.15 2.07 10.20
C PRO A 132 -2.99 0.72 10.91
N ARG A 133 -4.04 -0.13 10.83
CA ARG A 133 -4.06 -1.46 11.47
C ARG A 133 -3.07 -2.46 10.86
N ARG A 134 -2.62 -2.19 9.64
CA ARG A 134 -1.74 -3.03 8.84
C ARG A 134 -0.75 -2.14 8.09
N GLN A 135 0.48 -2.59 7.92
CA GLN A 135 1.47 -1.85 7.14
C GLN A 135 1.06 -1.70 5.67
N ASN A 136 1.20 -0.50 5.13
CA ASN A 136 0.89 -0.22 3.73
C ASN A 136 2.11 -0.44 2.83
N ARG A 137 2.29 -1.67 2.34
CA ARG A 137 3.39 -2.07 1.44
C ARG A 137 3.10 -1.69 -0.02
N ARG A 138 1.85 -1.82 -0.43
CA ARG A 138 1.42 -1.67 -1.83
C ARG A 138 1.48 -0.23 -2.34
N THR A 139 1.20 0.77 -1.52
CA THR A 139 1.17 2.16 -2.01
C THR A 139 2.51 2.62 -2.53
N GLN A 140 3.62 2.31 -1.85
CA GLN A 140 4.94 2.70 -2.33
C GLN A 140 5.23 2.08 -3.71
N LEU A 141 4.95 0.78 -3.88
CA LEU A 141 5.17 0.10 -5.15
C LEU A 141 4.30 0.67 -6.29
N ILE A 142 3.03 0.96 -6.00
CA ILE A 142 2.10 1.59 -6.95
C ILE A 142 2.58 2.98 -7.34
N GLU A 143 3.00 3.79 -6.37
CA GLU A 143 3.51 5.13 -6.64
C GLU A 143 4.79 5.08 -7.50
N THR A 144 5.73 4.18 -7.19
CA THR A 144 6.92 3.97 -8.03
C THR A 144 6.54 3.52 -9.43
N ALA A 145 5.57 2.58 -9.57
CA ALA A 145 5.10 2.13 -10.89
C ALA A 145 4.54 3.29 -11.74
N LEU A 146 3.82 4.22 -11.10
CA LEU A 146 3.14 5.33 -11.77
C LEU A 146 3.97 6.62 -11.85
N GLU A 147 5.18 6.66 -11.27
CA GLU A 147 6.02 7.85 -11.25
C GLU A 147 6.24 8.48 -12.64
N PRO A 148 6.48 7.71 -13.73
CA PRO A 148 6.65 8.30 -15.06
C PRO A 148 5.44 9.09 -15.58
N ILE A 149 4.23 8.74 -15.12
CA ILE A 149 2.99 9.44 -15.51
C ILE A 149 2.54 10.47 -14.48
N ARG A 150 3.22 10.58 -13.34
CA ARG A 150 2.88 11.53 -12.29
C ARG A 150 2.78 12.98 -12.79
N PRO A 151 3.72 13.50 -13.62
CA PRO A 151 3.64 14.87 -14.15
C PRO A 151 2.45 15.10 -15.10
N GLN A 152 1.87 14.01 -15.64
CA GLN A 152 0.81 14.07 -16.64
C GLN A 152 -0.59 14.19 -16.02
N LEU A 153 -0.73 13.93 -14.71
CA LEU A 153 -2.00 13.79 -14.02
C LEU A 153 -2.23 14.92 -13.01
N ALA A 154 -3.48 15.40 -12.90
CA ALA A 154 -3.83 16.32 -11.83
C ALA A 154 -3.62 15.63 -10.45
N PRO A 155 -3.20 16.35 -9.40
CA PRO A 155 -2.92 15.74 -8.10
C PRO A 155 -4.10 14.95 -7.50
N ALA A 156 -5.34 15.37 -7.79
CA ALA A 156 -6.54 14.67 -7.34
C ALA A 156 -6.76 13.35 -8.09
N GLU A 157 -6.49 13.32 -9.39
CA GLU A 157 -6.64 12.14 -10.24
C GLU A 157 -5.59 11.09 -9.93
N TYR A 158 -4.33 11.49 -9.77
CA TYR A 158 -3.28 10.58 -9.34
C TYR A 158 -3.60 9.93 -7.99
N ARG A 159 -4.06 10.71 -7.01
CA ARG A 159 -4.48 10.16 -5.71
C ARG A 159 -5.65 9.18 -5.85
N ARG A 160 -6.59 9.45 -6.75
CA ARG A 160 -7.70 8.54 -7.04
C ARG A 160 -7.19 7.25 -7.66
N LEU A 161 -6.30 7.34 -8.65
CA LEU A 161 -5.68 6.19 -9.32
C LEU A 161 -4.93 5.30 -8.32
N CYS A 162 -4.02 5.88 -7.53
CA CYS A 162 -3.27 5.10 -6.53
C CYS A 162 -4.19 4.41 -5.51
N ARG A 163 -5.27 5.07 -5.08
CA ARG A 163 -6.27 4.46 -4.17
C ARG A 163 -7.03 3.33 -4.82
N ALA A 164 -7.49 3.50 -6.06
CA ALA A 164 -8.20 2.46 -6.80
C ALA A 164 -7.33 1.22 -7.00
N LEU A 165 -6.08 1.42 -7.41
CA LEU A 165 -5.11 0.32 -7.54
C LEU A 165 -4.79 -0.32 -6.19
N ALA A 166 -4.67 0.45 -5.12
CA ALA A 166 -4.45 -0.11 -3.77
C ALA A 166 -5.64 -0.93 -3.25
N LEU A 167 -6.86 -0.72 -3.75
CA LEU A 167 -8.00 -1.59 -3.46
C LEU A 167 -7.92 -2.89 -4.26
N LEU A 168 -7.55 -2.79 -5.54
CA LEU A 168 -7.46 -3.91 -6.47
C LEU A 168 -6.32 -4.89 -6.13
N ILE A 169 -5.19 -4.37 -5.64
CA ILE A 169 -3.95 -5.13 -5.42
C ILE A 169 -3.74 -5.40 -3.91
N GLY A 170 -4.84 -5.58 -3.17
CA GLY A 170 -4.83 -5.84 -1.73
C GLY A 170 -4.95 -7.31 -1.37
N THR A 171 -4.68 -7.64 -0.09
CA THR A 171 -4.93 -8.97 0.48
C THR A 171 -6.39 -9.40 0.30
N GLU A 172 -7.31 -8.45 0.40
CA GLU A 172 -8.74 -8.65 0.23
C GLU A 172 -9.08 -9.13 -1.20
N ALA A 173 -8.35 -8.67 -2.22
CA ALA A 173 -8.56 -9.12 -3.59
C ALA A 173 -8.16 -10.59 -3.77
N MET A 174 -7.04 -11.01 -3.18
CA MET A 174 -6.64 -12.43 -3.14
C MET A 174 -7.72 -13.28 -2.46
N ILE A 175 -8.23 -12.83 -1.31
CA ILE A 175 -9.29 -13.53 -0.58
C ILE A 175 -10.55 -13.67 -1.43
N VAL A 176 -11.02 -12.61 -2.09
CA VAL A 176 -12.19 -12.68 -2.98
C VAL A 176 -11.96 -13.64 -4.13
N CYS A 177 -10.77 -13.64 -4.74
CA CYS A 177 -10.44 -14.55 -5.83
C CYS A 177 -10.49 -16.02 -5.39
N GLN A 178 -9.95 -16.34 -4.22
CA GLN A 178 -9.91 -17.71 -3.71
C GLN A 178 -11.25 -18.18 -3.13
N ASP A 179 -11.88 -17.36 -2.29
CA ASP A 179 -12.98 -17.80 -1.43
C ASP A 179 -14.35 -17.60 -2.10
N VAL A 180 -14.49 -16.60 -2.98
CA VAL A 180 -15.77 -16.26 -3.64
C VAL A 180 -15.76 -16.66 -5.10
N LEU A 181 -14.76 -16.20 -5.85
CA LEU A 181 -14.69 -16.45 -7.29
C LEU A 181 -14.16 -17.86 -7.60
N GLN A 182 -13.45 -18.47 -6.64
CA GLN A 182 -12.83 -19.80 -6.76
C GLN A 182 -11.95 -19.95 -8.01
N ILE A 183 -11.21 -18.89 -8.34
CA ILE A 183 -10.28 -18.86 -9.46
C ILE A 183 -8.85 -19.07 -9.00
N ASP A 184 -8.01 -19.64 -9.88
CA ASP A 184 -6.59 -19.81 -9.61
C ASP A 184 -5.82 -18.48 -9.67
N GLU A 185 -4.56 -18.51 -9.22
CA GLU A 185 -3.69 -17.33 -9.19
C GLU A 185 -3.49 -16.73 -10.60
N ARG A 186 -3.45 -17.57 -11.64
CA ARG A 186 -3.23 -17.10 -13.01
C ARG A 186 -4.41 -16.27 -13.47
N ALA A 187 -5.63 -16.78 -13.34
CA ALA A 187 -6.86 -16.08 -13.68
C ALA A 187 -7.03 -14.81 -12.84
N ALA A 188 -6.70 -14.86 -11.55
CA ALA A 188 -6.71 -13.68 -10.69
C ALA A 188 -5.74 -12.59 -11.17
N ARG A 189 -4.51 -12.95 -11.58
CA ARG A 189 -3.53 -12.02 -12.18
C ARG A 189 -4.00 -11.46 -13.51
N GLU A 190 -4.58 -12.28 -14.37
CA GLU A 190 -5.14 -11.82 -15.66
C GLU A 190 -6.25 -10.78 -15.46
N ALA A 191 -7.22 -11.05 -14.58
CA ALA A 191 -8.30 -10.12 -14.25
C ALA A 191 -7.76 -8.82 -13.61
N SER A 192 -6.81 -8.94 -12.69
CA SER A 192 -6.23 -7.81 -11.96
C SER A 192 -5.42 -6.89 -12.88
N ARG A 193 -4.61 -7.45 -13.78
CA ARG A 193 -3.88 -6.70 -14.80
C ARG A 193 -4.82 -5.99 -15.76
N TRP A 194 -5.85 -6.68 -16.26
CA TRP A 194 -6.86 -6.07 -17.12
C TRP A 194 -7.51 -4.84 -16.46
N ALA A 195 -7.93 -4.97 -15.20
CA ALA A 195 -8.54 -3.88 -14.46
C ALA A 195 -7.55 -2.74 -14.16
N ALA A 196 -6.31 -3.07 -13.78
CA ALA A 196 -5.26 -2.08 -13.51
C ALA A 196 -4.92 -1.25 -14.75
N ARG A 197 -4.73 -1.91 -15.90
CA ARG A 197 -4.51 -1.23 -17.19
C ARG A 197 -5.67 -0.33 -17.57
N ALA A 198 -6.91 -0.79 -17.38
CA ALA A 198 -8.10 0.03 -17.64
C ALA A 198 -8.12 1.32 -16.78
N LEU A 199 -7.76 1.23 -15.50
CA LEU A 199 -7.66 2.38 -14.61
C LEU A 199 -6.55 3.36 -15.04
N VAL A 200 -5.40 2.86 -15.46
CA VAL A 200 -4.29 3.69 -15.97
C VAL A 200 -4.70 4.40 -17.26
N ARG A 201 -5.28 3.68 -18.23
CA ARG A 201 -5.79 4.26 -19.47
C ARG A 201 -6.84 5.34 -19.22
N GLU A 202 -7.80 5.08 -18.33
CA GLU A 202 -8.85 6.04 -17.97
C GLU A 202 -8.26 7.32 -17.34
N ALA A 203 -7.24 7.18 -16.49
CA ALA A 203 -6.56 8.33 -15.90
C ALA A 203 -5.84 9.17 -16.96
N LEU A 204 -5.21 8.53 -17.95
CA LEU A 204 -4.51 9.22 -19.04
C LEU A 204 -5.48 9.81 -20.08
N ALA A 205 -6.62 9.17 -20.33
CA ALA A 205 -7.62 9.60 -21.31
C ALA A 205 -8.32 10.91 -20.92
N LYS A 206 -8.56 11.14 -19.62
CA LYS A 206 -9.12 12.40 -19.08
C LYS A 206 -8.27 13.64 -19.36
N ARG A 207 -7.03 13.47 -19.85
CA ARG A 207 -6.20 14.57 -20.38
C ARG A 207 -6.67 15.10 -21.73
N ARG A 208 -7.37 14.29 -22.55
CA ARG A 208 -7.86 14.76 -23.84
C ARG A 208 -9.06 15.67 -23.57
N PRO A 209 -8.97 16.99 -23.82
CA PRO A 209 -10.18 17.80 -23.82
C PRO A 209 -11.12 17.15 -24.83
N THR A 210 -12.36 16.89 -24.40
CA THR A 210 -13.45 16.61 -25.32
C THR A 210 -13.49 17.79 -26.30
N SER A 211 -12.97 17.60 -27.50
CA SER A 211 -13.13 18.56 -28.58
C SER A 211 -14.62 18.62 -28.88
N SER A 212 -15.32 19.58 -28.27
CA SER A 212 -16.67 19.95 -28.66
C SER A 212 -16.64 20.27 -30.15
N PRO A 213 -17.54 19.72 -30.98
CA PRO A 213 -17.60 20.09 -32.38
C PRO A 213 -17.96 21.57 -32.45
N THR A 214 -17.06 22.37 -33.03
CA THR A 214 -17.35 23.75 -33.42
C THR A 214 -18.55 23.70 -34.35
N ALA A 215 -19.71 24.15 -33.86
CA ALA A 215 -20.86 24.40 -34.71
C ALA A 215 -20.51 25.60 -35.60
N CYS A 216 -19.98 25.32 -36.78
CA CYS A 216 -19.98 26.25 -37.89
C CYS A 216 -21.45 26.39 -38.32
N ARG A 217 -22.07 27.53 -38.04
CA ARG A 217 -23.29 27.95 -38.73
C ARG A 217 -23.01 29.31 -39.37
N SER A 218 -22.84 29.21 -40.69
CA SER A 218 -23.12 30.19 -41.73
C SER A 218 -24.44 30.92 -41.53
#